data_AF-A0A356QJ64-F1
#
_entry.id   AF-A0A356QJ64-F1
#
_cell.length_a   1.000
_cell.length_b   1.000
_cell.length_c   1.000
_cell.angle_alpha   90.00
_cell.angle_beta   90.00
_cell.angle_gamma   90.00
#
_symmetry.space_group_name_H-M   'P 1'
#
loop_
_entity.id
_entity.type
_entity.pdbx_description
1 polymer ?
#
loop_
_entity_poly.entity_id
_entity_poly.type
_entity_poly.pdbx_seq_one_letter_code
_entity_poly.pdbx_strand_id
1 'polypeptide(L)'
;GADALLTSAATAVAGETLPVSLSLWYGVNVALIMSVVSLIFGFLLFKRWDSVRAQLARLAPVMRHGPEAGYEGLMNGIVRFSEWQTRLLQNGYMRNYILVMLVVLIALIGNSILLRHSPQLALSLDVRFHEVIVVGTMAMGALFATISRSRLGAVVSVGIMGFSIALIFILFSAPDLGITQLLVETMTVILLVLVLFRLPRFSNLSTNLERIRDGAVAATMGVLIFLLIITAWSIDQFESISTYMVENSAPLAYGRNIVNVILVDYRALDTLGEMFVLALAAIGVIAMLKLRHGETEGKAADSDKASVKEPYDG
;
A
#
# COMPACT_ATOMS: atom_id res chain seq x y z
N GLY A 1 16.76 68.33 -11.42
CA GLY A 1 16.43 67.15 -12.23
C GLY A 1 16.66 65.86 -11.46
N ALA A 2 17.90 65.57 -11.04
CA ALA A 2 18.23 64.37 -10.26
C ALA A 2 18.06 64.55 -8.74
N ASP A 3 18.42 65.73 -8.20
CA ASP A 3 18.41 66.02 -6.76
C ASP A 3 17.01 65.90 -6.14
N ALA A 4 15.97 66.31 -6.86
CA ALA A 4 14.59 66.21 -6.39
C ALA A 4 14.12 64.75 -6.27
N LEU A 5 14.52 63.88 -7.19
CA LEU A 5 14.17 62.45 -7.16
C LEU A 5 14.91 61.72 -6.04
N LEU A 6 16.21 61.98 -5.89
CA LEU A 6 17.03 61.37 -4.83
C LEU A 6 16.62 61.88 -3.45
N THR A 7 16.33 63.17 -3.32
CA THR A 7 15.78 63.75 -2.08
C THR A 7 14.46 63.08 -1.74
N SER A 8 13.54 62.91 -2.70
CA SER A 8 12.25 62.26 -2.45
C SER A 8 12.38 60.79 -2.04
N ALA A 9 13.29 60.03 -2.65
CA ALA A 9 13.51 58.63 -2.29
C ALA A 9 14.22 58.48 -0.93
N ALA A 10 15.25 59.30 -0.65
CA ALA A 10 15.97 59.28 0.61
C ALA A 10 15.08 59.71 1.78
N THR A 11 14.25 60.74 1.60
CA THR A 11 13.29 61.19 2.62
C THR A 11 12.21 60.15 2.89
N ALA A 12 11.73 59.43 1.88
CA ALA A 12 10.75 58.36 2.05
C ALA A 12 11.29 57.15 2.82
N VAL A 13 12.56 56.76 2.61
CA VAL A 13 13.18 55.63 3.34
C VAL A 13 13.61 56.03 4.76
N ALA A 14 14.13 57.26 4.93
CA ALA A 14 14.64 57.73 6.22
C ALA A 14 13.55 58.28 7.16
N GLY A 15 12.41 58.74 6.63
CA GLY A 15 11.31 59.31 7.42
C GLY A 15 11.52 60.76 7.87
N GLU A 16 12.60 61.41 7.46
CA GLU A 16 12.91 62.82 7.77
C GLU A 16 13.44 63.56 6.53
N THR A 17 13.29 64.89 6.49
CA THR A 17 13.71 65.70 5.35
C THR A 17 15.23 65.86 5.29
N LEU A 18 15.87 65.02 4.48
CA LEU A 18 17.31 65.08 4.17
C LEU A 18 17.55 65.93 2.92
N PRO A 19 18.24 67.08 3.02
CA PRO A 19 18.64 67.83 1.84
C PRO A 19 19.75 67.08 1.10
N VAL A 20 19.42 66.43 -0.01
CA VAL A 20 20.40 65.77 -0.89
C VAL A 20 20.72 66.71 -2.03
N SER A 21 21.89 67.33 -1.99
CA SER A 21 22.45 68.03 -3.14
C SER A 21 23.40 67.10 -3.90
N LEU A 22 23.44 67.21 -5.23
CA LEU A 22 24.37 66.44 -6.07
C LEU A 22 25.22 67.38 -6.93
N SER A 23 26.33 67.85 -6.35
CA SER A 23 27.38 68.58 -7.07
C SER A 23 28.41 67.61 -7.64
N LEU A 24 28.89 67.88 -8.86
CA LEU A 24 30.01 67.15 -9.47
C LEU A 24 31.33 67.37 -8.72
N TRP A 25 31.46 68.48 -8.01
CA TRP A 25 32.67 68.84 -7.28
C TRP A 25 32.30 69.46 -5.93
N TYR A 26 32.72 68.79 -4.86
CA TYR A 26 32.48 69.21 -3.47
C TYR A 26 33.75 69.69 -2.76
N GLY A 27 34.86 69.83 -3.49
CA GLY A 27 36.19 70.10 -2.91
C GLY A 27 36.81 68.87 -2.25
N VAL A 28 37.92 69.07 -1.53
CA VAL A 28 38.61 67.99 -0.81
C VAL A 28 37.83 67.68 0.47
N ASN A 29 36.96 66.67 0.40
CA ASN A 29 36.17 66.19 1.53
C ASN A 29 36.60 64.77 1.94
N VAL A 30 36.10 64.30 3.09
CA VAL A 30 36.44 62.97 3.63
C VAL A 30 36.05 61.86 2.65
N ALA A 31 34.92 61.99 1.96
CA ALA A 31 34.48 61.02 0.97
C ALA A 31 35.47 60.88 -0.19
N LEU A 32 35.97 62.00 -0.75
CA LEU A 32 36.98 62.02 -1.80
C LEU A 32 38.30 61.40 -1.34
N ILE A 33 38.73 61.72 -0.12
CA ILE A 33 39.94 61.12 0.49
C ILE A 33 39.76 59.60 0.61
N MET A 34 38.62 59.12 1.12
CA MET A 34 38.34 57.69 1.26
C MET A 34 38.24 56.99 -0.10
N SER A 35 37.70 57.64 -1.13
CA SER A 35 37.68 57.12 -2.50
C SER A 35 39.10 56.96 -3.06
N VAL A 36 39.94 57.99 -2.92
CA VAL A 36 41.36 57.95 -3.36
C VAL A 36 42.14 56.88 -2.59
N VAL A 37 41.95 56.78 -1.26
CA VAL A 37 42.56 55.74 -0.44
C VAL A 37 42.10 54.35 -0.90
N SER A 38 40.81 54.15 -1.18
CA SER A 38 40.29 52.87 -1.67
C SER A 38 40.85 52.50 -3.04
N LEU A 39 41.06 53.49 -3.93
CA LEU A 39 41.68 53.28 -5.24
C LEU A 39 43.14 52.87 -5.09
N ILE A 40 43.89 53.54 -4.21
CA ILE A 40 45.28 53.17 -3.90
C ILE A 40 45.34 51.77 -3.30
N PHE A 41 44.48 51.45 -2.33
CA PHE A 41 44.41 50.12 -1.73
C PHE A 41 44.03 49.04 -2.76
N GLY A 42 43.03 49.31 -3.60
CA GLY A 42 42.61 48.42 -4.68
C GLY A 42 43.72 48.19 -5.70
N PHE A 43 44.46 49.23 -6.07
CA PHE A 43 45.61 49.12 -6.97
C PHE A 43 46.76 48.31 -6.35
N LEU A 44 47.08 48.54 -5.07
CA LEU A 44 48.09 47.77 -4.35
C LEU A 44 47.68 46.30 -4.19
N LEU A 45 46.41 46.04 -3.93
CA LEU A 45 45.83 44.70 -3.85
C LEU A 45 45.92 44.00 -5.21
N PHE A 46 45.58 44.70 -6.29
CA PHE A 46 45.68 44.18 -7.67
C PHE A 46 47.12 43.82 -8.02
N LYS A 47 48.08 44.70 -7.72
CA LYS A 47 49.51 44.44 -7.98
C LYS A 47 50.04 43.22 -7.23
N ARG A 48 49.46 42.89 -6.07
CA ARG A 48 49.84 41.73 -5.24
C ARG A 48 48.80 40.62 -5.25
N TRP A 49 47.90 40.61 -6.22
CA TRP A 49 46.74 39.73 -6.24
C TRP A 49 47.10 38.26 -6.19
N ASP A 50 48.14 37.84 -6.91
CA ASP A 50 48.58 36.44 -6.92
C ASP A 50 49.05 35.96 -5.53
N SER A 51 49.74 36.81 -4.78
CA SER A 51 50.21 36.50 -3.43
C SER A 51 49.05 36.48 -2.43
N VAL A 52 48.12 37.43 -2.55
CA VAL A 52 46.91 37.52 -1.72
C VAL A 52 45.98 36.32 -2.00
N ARG A 53 45.80 35.94 -3.25
CA ARG A 53 45.04 34.75 -3.67
C ARG A 53 45.64 33.47 -3.10
N ALA A 54 46.97 33.33 -3.12
CA ALA A 54 47.64 32.19 -2.52
C ALA A 54 47.43 32.11 -0.99
N GLN A 55 47.34 33.26 -0.32
CA GLN A 55 47.00 33.31 1.11
C GLN A 55 45.50 33.03 1.36
N LEU A 56 44.59 33.56 0.55
CA LEU A 56 43.16 33.27 0.63
C LEU A 56 42.84 31.80 0.34
N ALA A 57 43.62 31.14 -0.53
CA ALA A 57 43.47 29.71 -0.80
C ALA A 57 43.67 28.86 0.46
N ARG A 58 44.42 29.34 1.47
CA ARG A 58 44.54 28.66 2.78
C ARG A 58 43.23 28.71 3.59
N LEU A 59 42.36 29.68 3.31
CA LEU A 59 41.02 29.81 3.89
C LEU A 59 39.94 29.06 3.09
N ALA A 60 40.29 28.45 1.95
CA ALA A 60 39.38 27.61 1.15
C ALA A 60 38.60 26.55 1.96
N PRO A 61 39.17 25.82 2.95
CA PRO A 61 38.39 24.87 3.75
C PRO A 61 37.28 25.53 4.57
N VAL A 62 37.46 26.79 5.00
CA VAL A 62 36.42 27.56 5.71
C VAL A 62 35.37 28.07 4.71
N MET A 63 35.81 28.55 3.55
CA MET A 63 34.89 28.97 2.46
C MET A 63 34.05 27.82 1.91
N ARG A 64 34.52 26.57 2.04
CA ARG A 64 33.75 25.36 1.68
C ARG A 64 32.55 25.10 2.58
N HIS A 65 32.45 25.76 3.74
CA HIS A 65 31.33 25.60 4.69
C HIS A 65 30.37 26.81 4.64
N GLY A 66 30.18 27.38 3.45
CA GLY A 66 29.23 28.46 3.20
C GLY A 66 27.77 28.01 3.09
N PRO A 67 26.84 28.96 2.88
CA PRO A 67 25.41 28.68 2.70
C PRO A 67 25.11 27.70 1.55
N GLU A 68 25.92 27.74 0.49
CA GLU A 68 25.84 26.84 -0.66
C GLU A 68 26.07 25.38 -0.26
N ALA A 69 27.11 25.10 0.53
CA ALA A 69 27.38 23.76 1.04
C ALA A 69 26.28 23.26 1.99
N GLY A 70 25.67 24.16 2.76
CA GLY A 70 24.50 23.85 3.58
C GLY A 70 23.29 23.45 2.72
N TYR A 71 23.02 24.17 1.64
CA TYR A 71 21.95 23.87 0.69
C TYR A 71 22.19 22.52 -0.02
N GLU A 72 23.39 22.27 -0.53
CA GLU A 72 23.74 20.99 -1.15
C GLU A 72 23.64 19.83 -0.15
N GLY A 73 24.10 20.03 1.09
CA GLY A 73 23.98 19.05 2.16
C GLY A 73 22.53 18.70 2.47
N LEU A 74 21.65 19.70 2.54
CA LEU A 74 20.21 19.51 2.72
C LEU A 74 19.59 18.71 1.58
N MET A 75 19.85 19.09 0.33
CA MET A 75 19.31 18.39 -0.84
C MET A 75 19.78 16.94 -0.90
N ASN A 76 21.06 16.70 -0.67
CA ASN A 76 21.62 15.35 -0.60
C ASN A 76 21.00 14.55 0.57
N GLY A 77 20.73 15.21 1.70
CA GLY A 77 20.02 14.62 2.84
C GLY A 77 18.61 14.17 2.48
N ILE A 78 17.86 15.00 1.76
CA ILE A 78 16.49 14.69 1.29
C ILE A 78 16.51 13.49 0.36
N VAL A 79 17.43 13.45 -0.61
CA VAL A 79 17.54 12.32 -1.55
C VAL A 79 17.88 11.03 -0.79
N ARG A 80 18.86 11.06 0.11
CA ARG A 80 19.24 9.89 0.92
C ARG A 80 18.09 9.41 1.80
N PHE A 81 17.33 10.33 2.39
CA PHE A 81 16.15 10.01 3.20
C PHE A 81 15.05 9.38 2.34
N SER A 82 14.76 9.95 1.17
CA SER A 82 13.79 9.43 0.21
C SER A 82 14.14 8.01 -0.24
N GLU A 83 15.41 7.77 -0.58
CA GLU A 83 15.87 6.44 -0.95
C GLU A 83 15.76 5.43 0.21
N TRP A 84 16.16 5.84 1.42
CA TRP A 84 16.06 5.00 2.61
C TRP A 84 14.60 4.64 2.90
N GLN A 85 13.70 5.62 2.87
CA GLN A 85 12.27 5.43 3.07
C GLN A 85 11.71 4.50 2.00
N THR A 86 12.09 4.70 0.74
CA THR A 86 11.63 3.86 -0.39
C THR A 86 12.09 2.42 -0.22
N ARG A 87 13.36 2.19 0.17
CA ARG A 87 13.86 0.83 0.42
C ARG A 87 13.12 0.12 1.57
N LEU A 88 12.69 0.86 2.59
CA LEU A 88 11.90 0.29 3.69
C LEU A 88 10.46 -0.02 3.28
N LEU A 89 9.75 0.96 2.72
CA LEU A 89 8.35 0.79 2.37
C LEU A 89 8.20 -0.09 1.13
N GLN A 90 8.90 0.19 0.04
CA GLN A 90 8.81 -0.48 -1.25
C GLN A 90 9.87 -1.60 -1.41
N ASN A 91 9.95 -2.50 -0.43
CA ASN A 91 10.96 -3.58 -0.44
C ASN A 91 10.70 -4.68 -1.49
N GLY A 92 9.54 -4.68 -2.17
CA GLY A 92 9.20 -5.62 -3.23
C GLY A 92 8.70 -6.99 -2.77
N TYR A 93 8.72 -7.29 -1.46
CA TYR A 93 8.25 -8.56 -0.92
C TYR A 93 6.79 -8.47 -0.46
N MET A 94 5.90 -9.19 -1.16
CA MET A 94 4.46 -9.23 -0.83
C MET A 94 4.17 -9.59 0.62
N ARG A 95 4.96 -10.51 1.19
CA ARG A 95 4.87 -10.91 2.60
C ARG A 95 4.98 -9.73 3.56
N ASN A 96 5.89 -8.79 3.30
CA ASN A 96 6.08 -7.63 4.16
C ASN A 96 4.91 -6.65 4.04
N TYR A 97 4.37 -6.45 2.83
CA TYR A 97 3.17 -5.64 2.64
C TYR A 97 1.98 -6.21 3.41
N ILE A 98 1.72 -7.52 3.29
CA ILE A 98 0.63 -8.19 4.02
C ILE A 98 0.84 -8.08 5.52
N LEU A 99 2.06 -8.29 6.01
CA LEU A 99 2.36 -8.16 7.43
C LEU A 99 2.08 -6.74 7.94
N VAL A 100 2.56 -5.71 7.25
CA VAL A 100 2.32 -4.31 7.65
C VAL A 100 0.83 -4.00 7.64
N MET A 101 0.08 -4.44 6.63
CA MET A 101 -1.38 -4.27 6.58
C MET A 101 -2.07 -4.93 7.78
N LEU A 102 -1.70 -6.18 8.11
CA LEU A 102 -2.25 -6.89 9.26
C LEU A 102 -1.89 -6.20 10.58
N VAL A 103 -0.64 -5.76 10.76
CA VAL A 103 -0.20 -5.06 11.98
C VAL A 103 -0.93 -3.73 12.15
N VAL A 104 -1.13 -2.97 11.08
CA VAL A 104 -1.91 -1.71 11.13
C VAL A 104 -3.36 -2.01 11.47
N LEU A 105 -3.97 -3.05 10.88
CA LEU A 105 -5.34 -3.45 11.20
C LEU A 105 -5.49 -3.91 12.66
N ILE A 106 -4.55 -4.71 13.15
CA ILE A 106 -4.44 -5.11 14.57
C ILE A 106 -4.35 -3.87 15.45
N ALA A 107 -3.51 -2.88 15.09
CA ALA A 107 -3.36 -1.66 15.87
C ALA A 107 -4.67 -0.83 15.88
N LEU A 108 -5.35 -0.69 14.74
CA LEU A 108 -6.60 0.07 14.65
C LEU A 108 -7.75 -0.60 15.42
N ILE A 109 -7.96 -1.90 15.22
CA ILE A 109 -8.99 -2.66 15.92
C ILE A 109 -8.66 -2.74 17.41
N GLY A 110 -7.42 -3.08 17.75
CA GLY A 110 -6.95 -3.16 19.13
C GLY A 110 -7.10 -1.83 19.87
N ASN A 111 -6.75 -0.72 19.23
CA ASN A 111 -6.96 0.63 19.80
C ASN A 111 -8.44 0.94 20.01
N SER A 112 -9.32 0.56 19.07
CA SER A 112 -10.76 0.75 19.21
C SER A 112 -11.32 -0.04 20.40
N ILE A 113 -10.96 -1.31 20.52
CA ILE A 113 -11.41 -2.16 21.63
C ILE A 113 -10.85 -1.63 22.96
N LEU A 114 -9.55 -1.37 23.05
CA LEU A 114 -8.92 -0.93 24.30
C LEU A 114 -9.43 0.43 24.80
N LEU A 115 -9.70 1.38 23.91
CA LEU A 115 -10.07 2.75 24.30
C LEU A 115 -11.58 3.02 24.30
N ARG A 116 -12.37 2.31 23.49
CA ARG A 116 -13.78 2.68 23.26
C ARG A 116 -14.78 1.66 23.78
N HIS A 117 -14.48 0.36 23.74
CA HIS A 117 -15.44 -0.68 24.08
C HIS A 117 -14.76 -1.87 24.77
N SER A 118 -15.06 -2.08 26.05
CA SER A 118 -14.61 -3.29 26.74
C SER A 118 -15.43 -4.49 26.23
N PRO A 119 -14.80 -5.58 25.73
CA PRO A 119 -15.53 -6.75 25.24
C PRO A 119 -16.36 -7.36 26.37
N GLN A 120 -17.68 -7.35 26.22
CA GLN A 120 -18.55 -8.08 27.14
C GLN A 120 -18.61 -9.54 26.70
N LEU A 121 -17.84 -10.39 27.38
CA LEU A 121 -17.82 -11.84 27.16
C LEU A 121 -19.01 -12.50 27.85
N ALA A 122 -20.23 -12.22 27.38
CA ALA A 122 -21.44 -12.91 27.82
C ALA A 122 -21.67 -14.15 26.92
N LEU A 123 -20.86 -15.19 27.12
CA LEU A 123 -20.97 -16.45 26.38
C LEU A 123 -22.07 -17.33 27.00
N SER A 124 -23.31 -17.20 26.51
CA SER A 124 -24.34 -18.22 26.72
C SER A 124 -24.23 -19.30 25.64
N LEU A 125 -23.47 -20.35 25.93
CA LEU A 125 -23.20 -21.44 24.98
C LEU A 125 -24.32 -22.50 25.06
N ASP A 126 -25.36 -22.35 24.23
CA ASP A 126 -26.28 -23.44 23.91
C ASP A 126 -25.83 -24.11 22.61
N VAL A 127 -24.89 -25.05 22.73
CA VAL A 127 -24.23 -25.67 21.58
C VAL A 127 -24.63 -27.13 21.45
N ARG A 128 -25.07 -27.52 20.26
CA ARG A 128 -25.46 -28.90 19.96
C ARG A 128 -24.26 -29.74 19.58
N PHE A 129 -24.31 -31.05 19.88
CA PHE A 129 -23.19 -31.97 19.61
C PHE A 129 -22.75 -31.97 18.13
N HIS A 130 -23.69 -31.92 17.19
CA HIS A 130 -23.37 -31.89 15.76
C HIS A 130 -22.70 -30.58 15.34
N GLU A 131 -23.02 -29.44 15.97
CA GLU A 131 -22.37 -28.14 15.72
C GLU A 131 -20.90 -28.21 16.14
N VAL A 132 -20.61 -28.81 17.30
CA VAL A 132 -19.23 -29.01 17.79
C VAL A 132 -18.42 -29.88 16.81
N ILE A 133 -19.02 -30.95 16.28
CA ILE A 133 -18.35 -31.80 15.29
C ILE A 133 -18.01 -31.00 14.03
N VAL A 134 -18.96 -30.27 13.46
CA VAL A 134 -18.76 -29.52 12.21
C VAL A 134 -17.74 -28.39 12.39
N VAL A 135 -17.83 -27.64 13.49
CA VAL A 135 -16.85 -26.58 13.80
C VAL A 135 -15.47 -27.19 14.09
N GLY A 136 -15.43 -28.34 14.76
CA GLY A 136 -14.20 -29.10 15.00
C GLY A 136 -13.54 -29.57 13.70
N THR A 137 -14.30 -30.13 12.76
CA THR A 137 -13.77 -30.54 11.44
C THR A 137 -13.30 -29.34 10.62
N MET A 138 -14.02 -28.22 10.69
CA MET A 138 -13.62 -26.97 10.06
C MET A 138 -12.27 -26.46 10.61
N ALA A 139 -12.14 -26.39 11.93
CA ALA A 139 -10.92 -25.93 12.60
C ALA A 139 -9.73 -26.87 12.33
N MET A 140 -9.96 -28.18 12.34
CA MET A 140 -8.95 -29.16 11.96
C MET A 140 -8.53 -28.99 10.49
N GLY A 141 -9.48 -28.80 9.57
CA GLY A 141 -9.19 -28.54 8.15
C GLY A 141 -8.32 -27.30 7.97
N ALA A 142 -8.65 -26.20 8.64
CA ALA A 142 -7.83 -24.98 8.64
C ALA A 142 -6.42 -25.24 9.21
N LEU A 143 -6.31 -25.91 10.35
CA LEU A 143 -5.02 -26.23 10.97
C LEU A 143 -4.16 -27.11 10.05
N PHE A 144 -4.71 -28.20 9.52
CA PHE A 144 -4.00 -29.11 8.61
C PHE A 144 -3.57 -28.40 7.33
N ALA A 145 -4.38 -27.47 6.80
CA ALA A 145 -3.99 -26.68 5.63
C ALA A 145 -2.71 -25.86 5.89
N THR A 146 -2.53 -25.32 7.09
CA THR A 146 -1.36 -24.48 7.44
C THR A 146 -0.08 -25.28 7.71
N ILE A 147 -0.20 -26.50 8.25
CA ILE A 147 0.96 -27.33 8.60
C ILE A 147 1.33 -28.33 7.50
N SER A 148 0.43 -28.56 6.53
CA SER A 148 0.63 -29.55 5.47
C SER A 148 1.83 -29.19 4.59
N ARG A 149 2.74 -30.17 4.45
CA ARG A 149 3.89 -30.07 3.53
C ARG A 149 3.53 -30.48 2.10
N SER A 150 2.35 -31.08 1.90
CA SER A 150 1.88 -31.54 0.59
C SER A 150 0.87 -30.56 0.02
N ARG A 151 1.07 -30.14 -1.24
CA ARG A 151 0.14 -29.28 -1.98
C ARG A 151 -1.27 -29.87 -2.03
N LEU A 152 -1.36 -31.15 -2.42
CA LEU A 152 -2.63 -31.85 -2.49
C LEU A 152 -3.26 -31.98 -1.10
N GLY A 153 -2.45 -32.26 -0.07
CA GLY A 153 -2.92 -32.32 1.31
C GLY A 153 -3.46 -30.98 1.80
N ALA A 154 -2.80 -29.87 1.47
CA ALA A 154 -3.27 -28.52 1.81
C ALA A 154 -4.59 -28.19 1.09
N VAL A 155 -4.71 -28.49 -0.20
CA VAL A 155 -5.95 -28.27 -0.96
C VAL A 155 -7.10 -29.11 -0.42
N VAL A 156 -6.87 -30.39 -0.12
CA VAL A 156 -7.89 -31.25 0.49
C VAL A 156 -8.32 -30.72 1.86
N SER A 157 -7.37 -30.21 2.66
CA SER A 157 -7.67 -29.63 3.98
C SER A 157 -8.51 -28.35 3.88
N VAL A 158 -8.22 -27.49 2.89
CA VAL A 158 -9.06 -26.32 2.57
C VAL A 158 -10.44 -26.77 2.10
N GLY A 159 -10.52 -27.82 1.26
CA GLY A 159 -11.78 -28.43 0.85
C GLY A 159 -12.63 -28.88 2.04
N ILE A 160 -12.05 -29.61 3.00
CA ILE A 160 -12.73 -30.05 4.22
C ILE A 160 -13.30 -28.84 5.00
N MET A 161 -12.54 -27.76 5.10
CA MET A 161 -13.00 -26.51 5.71
C MET A 161 -14.20 -25.94 4.96
N GLY A 162 -14.14 -25.83 3.63
CA GLY A 162 -15.23 -25.33 2.79
C GLY A 162 -16.50 -26.18 2.83
N PHE A 163 -16.36 -27.51 2.81
CA PHE A 163 -17.49 -28.44 3.01
C PHE A 163 -18.10 -28.32 4.41
N SER A 164 -17.28 -28.08 5.43
CA SER A 164 -17.79 -27.82 6.79
C SER A 164 -18.58 -26.51 6.85
N ILE A 165 -18.14 -25.45 6.14
CA ILE A 165 -18.90 -24.20 6.03
C ILE A 165 -20.25 -24.43 5.34
N ALA A 166 -20.30 -25.23 4.26
CA ALA A 166 -21.56 -25.58 3.61
C ALA A 166 -22.52 -26.32 4.55
N LEU A 167 -22.00 -27.23 5.38
CA LEU A 167 -22.79 -27.92 6.40
C LEU A 167 -23.33 -26.95 7.46
N ILE A 168 -22.56 -25.95 7.87
CA ILE A 168 -23.04 -24.88 8.76
C ILE A 168 -24.22 -24.16 8.12
N PHE A 169 -24.13 -23.75 6.85
CA PHE A 169 -25.26 -23.08 6.18
C PHE A 169 -26.53 -23.95 6.14
N ILE A 170 -26.39 -25.23 5.81
CA ILE A 170 -27.54 -26.15 5.79
C ILE A 170 -28.14 -26.31 7.20
N LEU A 171 -27.29 -26.42 8.22
CA LEU A 171 -27.73 -26.59 9.60
C LEU A 171 -28.51 -25.37 10.11
N PHE A 172 -28.08 -24.16 9.72
CA PHE A 172 -28.74 -22.91 10.05
C PHE A 172 -29.82 -22.49 9.03
N SER A 173 -30.42 -23.46 8.32
CA SER A 173 -31.55 -23.27 7.40
C SER A 173 -31.29 -22.30 6.24
N ALA A 174 -30.05 -22.24 5.75
CA ALA A 174 -29.64 -21.48 4.56
C ALA A 174 -29.26 -22.44 3.41
N PRO A 175 -30.22 -23.19 2.83
CA PRO A 175 -29.94 -24.23 1.83
C PRO A 175 -29.35 -23.67 0.52
N ASP A 176 -29.79 -22.50 0.06
CA ASP A 176 -29.29 -21.87 -1.17
C ASP A 176 -27.80 -21.50 -1.04
N LEU A 177 -27.40 -20.96 0.12
CA LEU A 177 -25.99 -20.70 0.45
C LEU A 177 -25.20 -22.01 0.55
N GLY A 178 -25.79 -23.06 1.12
CA GLY A 178 -25.16 -24.38 1.21
C GLY A 178 -24.85 -24.97 -0.16
N ILE A 179 -25.82 -25.00 -1.08
CA ILE A 179 -25.64 -25.56 -2.44
C ILE A 179 -24.60 -24.75 -3.22
N THR A 180 -24.67 -23.43 -3.17
CA THR A 180 -23.70 -22.56 -3.86
C THR A 180 -22.29 -22.73 -3.29
N GLN A 181 -22.14 -22.79 -1.97
CA GLN A 181 -20.86 -23.07 -1.31
C GLN A 181 -20.27 -24.41 -1.75
N LEU A 182 -21.07 -25.48 -1.83
CA LEU A 182 -20.59 -26.78 -2.31
C LEU A 182 -20.09 -26.73 -3.75
N LEU A 183 -20.82 -26.06 -4.63
CA LEU A 183 -20.46 -25.92 -6.05
C LEU A 183 -19.17 -25.11 -6.21
N VAL A 184 -19.07 -23.96 -5.54
CA VAL A 184 -17.90 -23.08 -5.61
C VAL A 184 -16.69 -23.75 -4.98
N GLU A 185 -16.84 -24.44 -3.84
CA GLU A 185 -15.75 -25.17 -3.19
C GLU A 185 -15.21 -26.28 -4.10
N THR A 186 -16.10 -27.07 -4.69
CA THR A 186 -15.72 -28.13 -5.63
C THR A 186 -14.96 -27.56 -6.83
N MET A 187 -15.45 -26.47 -7.42
CA MET A 187 -14.78 -25.81 -8.55
C MET A 187 -13.42 -25.22 -8.14
N THR A 188 -13.33 -24.60 -6.97
CA THR A 188 -12.09 -24.02 -6.46
C THR A 188 -11.04 -25.10 -6.18
N VAL A 189 -11.42 -26.21 -5.56
CA VAL A 189 -10.54 -27.36 -5.35
C VAL A 189 -10.02 -27.91 -6.68
N ILE A 190 -10.89 -28.09 -7.68
CA ILE A 190 -10.49 -28.56 -9.01
C ILE A 190 -9.48 -27.59 -9.64
N LEU A 191 -9.79 -26.29 -9.66
CA LEU A 191 -8.91 -25.26 -10.22
C LEU A 191 -7.56 -25.21 -9.51
N LEU A 192 -7.54 -25.25 -8.17
CA LEU A 192 -6.32 -25.27 -7.38
C LEU A 192 -5.48 -26.52 -7.68
N VAL A 193 -6.11 -27.70 -7.78
CA VAL A 193 -5.41 -28.94 -8.14
C VAL A 193 -4.77 -28.81 -9.52
N LEU A 194 -5.51 -28.33 -10.53
CA LEU A 194 -5.00 -28.14 -11.90
C LEU A 194 -3.80 -27.20 -11.95
N VAL A 195 -3.86 -26.07 -11.23
CA VAL A 195 -2.77 -25.09 -11.17
C VAL A 195 -1.56 -25.66 -10.42
N LEU A 196 -1.77 -26.27 -9.26
CA LEU A 196 -0.68 -26.83 -8.45
C LEU A 196 0.00 -28.01 -9.13
N PHE A 197 -0.71 -28.78 -9.97
CA PHE A 197 -0.09 -29.84 -10.77
C PHE A 197 1.00 -29.31 -11.72
N ARG A 198 0.91 -28.05 -12.14
CA ARG A 198 1.85 -27.42 -13.07
C ARG A 198 3.00 -26.66 -12.40
N LEU A 199 2.94 -26.44 -11.08
CA LEU A 199 3.96 -25.69 -10.34
C LEU A 199 5.06 -26.60 -9.76
N PRO A 200 6.24 -26.07 -9.39
CA PRO A 200 7.23 -26.80 -8.60
C PRO A 200 6.76 -27.02 -7.14
N ARG A 201 7.41 -27.93 -6.42
CA ARG A 201 7.13 -28.19 -5.00
C ARG A 201 7.37 -26.93 -4.16
N PHE A 202 6.69 -26.81 -3.01
CA PHE A 202 6.88 -25.68 -2.09
C PHE A 202 8.36 -25.57 -1.68
N SER A 203 8.93 -24.39 -1.89
CA SER A 203 10.25 -24.03 -1.37
C SER A 203 10.10 -23.48 0.06
N ASN A 204 10.88 -24.02 1.00
CA ASN A 204 10.95 -23.50 2.35
C ASN A 204 11.86 -22.26 2.37
N LEU A 205 11.30 -21.11 2.03
CA LEU A 205 12.03 -19.83 2.00
C LEU A 205 12.03 -19.08 3.34
N SER A 206 11.29 -19.57 4.34
CA SER A 206 11.11 -18.87 5.61
C SER A 206 11.95 -19.46 6.74
N THR A 207 12.54 -18.58 7.55
CA THR A 207 13.26 -18.95 8.78
C THR A 207 12.29 -19.30 9.92
N ASN A 208 12.78 -19.97 10.97
CA ASN A 208 11.94 -20.33 12.13
C ASN A 208 11.41 -19.08 12.87
N LEU A 209 12.24 -18.05 13.04
CA LEU A 209 11.83 -16.79 13.69
C LEU A 209 10.72 -16.09 12.91
N GLU A 210 10.85 -16.06 11.60
CA GLU A 210 9.86 -15.52 10.69
C GLU A 210 8.51 -16.24 10.77
N ARG A 211 8.51 -17.57 10.92
CA ARG A 211 7.29 -18.37 11.10
C ARG A 211 6.63 -18.08 12.45
N ILE A 212 7.41 -17.95 13.51
CA ILE A 212 6.90 -17.61 14.85
C ILE A 212 6.27 -16.22 14.83
N ARG A 213 6.95 -15.23 14.21
CA ARG A 213 6.42 -13.87 14.04
C ARG A 213 5.09 -13.89 13.27
N ASP A 214 5.05 -14.55 12.11
CA ASP A 214 3.84 -14.58 11.28
C ASP A 214 2.70 -15.33 11.98
N GLY A 215 3.01 -16.42 12.70
CA GLY A 215 2.06 -17.13 13.53
C GLY A 215 1.50 -16.27 14.68
N ALA A 216 2.35 -15.49 15.35
CA ALA A 216 1.92 -14.58 16.40
C ALA A 216 1.00 -13.46 15.86
N VAL A 217 1.34 -12.88 14.70
CA VAL A 217 0.50 -11.87 14.03
C VAL A 217 -0.85 -12.48 13.62
N ALA A 218 -0.84 -13.66 13.00
CA ALA A 218 -2.06 -14.36 12.58
C ALA A 218 -2.97 -14.72 13.78
N ALA A 219 -2.39 -15.22 14.87
CA ALA A 219 -3.13 -15.54 16.09
C ALA A 219 -3.72 -14.28 16.74
N THR A 220 -2.94 -13.19 16.82
CA THR A 220 -3.41 -11.91 17.36
C THR A 220 -4.58 -11.37 16.54
N MET A 221 -4.48 -11.43 15.20
CA MET A 221 -5.56 -11.02 14.30
C MET A 221 -6.82 -11.90 14.50
N GLY A 222 -6.66 -13.22 14.60
CA GLY A 222 -7.77 -14.14 14.86
C GLY A 222 -8.49 -13.85 16.16
N VAL A 223 -7.75 -13.62 17.25
CA VAL A 223 -8.31 -13.23 18.55
C VAL A 223 -9.02 -11.88 18.46
N LEU A 224 -8.44 -10.89 17.79
CA LEU A 224 -9.08 -9.58 17.64
C LEU A 224 -10.36 -9.64 16.82
N ILE A 225 -10.40 -10.42 15.73
CA ILE A 225 -11.62 -10.63 14.95
C ILE A 225 -12.67 -11.36 15.78
N PHE A 226 -12.28 -12.38 16.56
CA PHE A 226 -13.19 -13.05 17.47
C PHE A 226 -13.81 -12.08 18.49
N LEU A 227 -12.99 -11.27 19.15
CA LEU A 227 -13.46 -10.25 20.10
C LEU A 227 -14.36 -9.21 19.43
N LEU A 228 -14.02 -8.79 18.21
CA LEU A 228 -14.82 -7.85 17.44
C LEU A 228 -16.21 -8.45 17.13
N ILE A 229 -16.28 -9.71 16.69
CA ILE A 229 -17.55 -10.40 16.39
C ILE A 229 -18.39 -10.55 17.66
N ILE A 230 -17.80 -10.98 18.77
CA ILE A 230 -18.53 -11.11 20.06
C ILE A 230 -19.06 -9.74 20.52
N THR A 231 -18.25 -8.69 20.37
CA THR A 231 -18.68 -7.34 20.74
C THR A 231 -19.82 -6.87 19.82
N ALA A 232 -19.70 -7.07 18.50
CA ALA A 232 -20.72 -6.69 17.54
C ALA A 232 -22.03 -7.46 17.72
N TRP A 233 -21.97 -8.74 18.11
CA TRP A 233 -23.15 -9.55 18.41
C TRP A 233 -23.99 -8.94 19.54
N SER A 234 -23.35 -8.36 20.55
CA SER A 234 -24.05 -7.78 21.69
C SER A 234 -24.80 -6.46 21.39
N ILE A 235 -24.72 -5.96 20.15
CA ILE A 235 -25.25 -4.65 19.76
C ILE A 235 -26.55 -4.84 18.96
N ASP A 236 -27.70 -4.71 19.63
CA ASP A 236 -29.02 -4.62 19.00
C ASP A 236 -29.50 -3.16 19.01
N GLN A 237 -29.15 -2.38 18.00
CA GLN A 237 -29.47 -0.94 17.92
C GLN A 237 -30.72 -0.63 17.08
N PHE A 238 -31.09 -1.50 16.14
CA PHE A 238 -32.15 -1.22 15.16
C PHE A 238 -33.03 -2.44 14.91
N GLU A 239 -34.29 -2.18 14.60
CA GLU A 239 -35.23 -3.23 14.18
C GLU A 239 -34.78 -3.85 12.84
N SER A 240 -34.88 -5.18 12.75
CA SER A 240 -34.44 -5.91 11.55
C SER A 240 -35.35 -5.63 10.36
N ILE A 241 -34.75 -5.29 9.22
CA ILE A 241 -35.45 -5.19 7.93
C ILE A 241 -36.02 -6.54 7.45
N SER A 242 -35.65 -7.65 8.08
CA SER A 242 -36.13 -8.98 7.70
C SER A 242 -37.65 -9.12 7.77
N THR A 243 -38.30 -8.43 8.72
CA THR A 243 -39.76 -8.49 8.89
C THR A 243 -40.46 -8.00 7.62
N TYR A 244 -40.05 -6.85 7.11
CA TYR A 244 -40.56 -6.30 5.84
C TYR A 244 -40.35 -7.28 4.69
N MET A 245 -39.15 -7.89 4.58
CA MET A 245 -38.85 -8.83 3.49
C MET A 245 -39.71 -10.10 3.57
N VAL A 246 -39.97 -10.62 4.77
CA VAL A 246 -40.80 -11.82 4.97
C VAL A 246 -42.26 -11.53 4.61
N GLU A 247 -42.79 -10.40 5.06
CA GLU A 247 -44.20 -10.02 4.81
C GLU A 247 -44.47 -9.68 3.34
N ASN A 248 -43.48 -9.10 2.64
CA ASN A 248 -43.70 -8.52 1.31
C ASN A 248 -43.15 -9.33 0.12
N SER A 249 -42.29 -10.34 0.36
CA SER A 249 -41.72 -11.16 -0.75
C SER A 249 -42.78 -11.88 -1.58
N ALA A 250 -43.81 -12.43 -0.94
CA ALA A 250 -44.90 -13.11 -1.63
C ALA A 250 -45.93 -12.15 -2.26
N PRO A 251 -46.47 -11.14 -1.55
CA PRO A 251 -47.52 -10.28 -2.12
C PRO A 251 -47.00 -9.23 -3.12
N LEU A 252 -45.79 -8.68 -2.94
CA LEU A 252 -45.26 -7.64 -3.81
C LEU A 252 -44.35 -8.18 -4.91
N ALA A 253 -43.46 -9.12 -4.56
CA ALA A 253 -42.47 -9.67 -5.49
C ALA A 253 -42.85 -11.05 -6.06
N TYR A 254 -44.04 -11.58 -5.69
CA TYR A 254 -44.61 -12.83 -6.21
C TYR A 254 -43.73 -14.08 -6.02
N GLY A 255 -42.78 -14.04 -5.09
CA GLY A 255 -41.82 -15.12 -4.86
C GLY A 255 -41.95 -15.76 -3.48
N ARG A 256 -41.85 -17.09 -3.43
CA ARG A 256 -41.89 -17.88 -2.18
C ARG A 256 -40.51 -18.14 -1.58
N ASN A 257 -39.46 -18.15 -2.41
CA ASN A 257 -38.09 -18.21 -1.94
C ASN A 257 -37.62 -16.78 -1.64
N ILE A 258 -37.65 -16.41 -0.35
CA ILE A 258 -37.30 -15.07 0.12
C ILE A 258 -35.84 -14.72 -0.24
N VAL A 259 -34.92 -15.67 -0.16
CA VAL A 259 -33.50 -15.42 -0.51
C VAL A 259 -33.39 -15.05 -1.99
N ASN A 260 -34.00 -15.83 -2.87
CA ASN A 260 -34.00 -15.53 -4.30
C ASN A 260 -34.70 -14.20 -4.63
N VAL A 261 -35.80 -13.89 -3.94
CA VAL A 261 -36.49 -12.59 -4.10
C VAL A 261 -35.58 -11.43 -3.68
N ILE A 262 -34.86 -11.55 -2.57
CA ILE A 262 -33.91 -10.52 -2.13
C ILE A 262 -32.83 -10.30 -3.21
N LEU A 263 -32.27 -11.37 -3.75
CA LEU A 263 -31.19 -11.30 -4.73
C LEU A 263 -31.63 -10.70 -6.07
N VAL A 264 -32.81 -11.06 -6.57
CA VAL A 264 -33.24 -10.74 -7.94
C VAL A 264 -34.16 -9.52 -8.00
N ASP A 265 -34.86 -9.18 -6.91
CA ASP A 265 -35.83 -8.08 -6.88
C ASP A 265 -35.34 -6.94 -5.97
N TYR A 266 -35.31 -7.14 -4.64
CA TYR A 266 -34.97 -6.07 -3.70
C TYR A 266 -33.52 -5.55 -3.82
N ARG A 267 -32.57 -6.44 -4.12
CA ARG A 267 -31.14 -6.14 -4.24
C ARG A 267 -30.57 -6.59 -5.60
N ALA A 268 -31.39 -6.47 -6.65
CA ALA A 268 -31.05 -6.81 -8.04
C ALA A 268 -29.75 -6.16 -8.54
N LEU A 269 -29.41 -4.97 -8.05
CA LEU A 269 -28.18 -4.28 -8.44
C LEU A 269 -26.91 -4.97 -7.93
N ASP A 270 -26.96 -5.59 -6.75
CA ASP A 270 -25.82 -6.31 -6.19
C ASP A 270 -25.56 -7.59 -7.00
N THR A 271 -26.61 -8.33 -7.37
CA THR A 271 -26.46 -9.52 -8.23
C THR A 271 -26.01 -9.18 -9.64
N LEU A 272 -26.48 -8.07 -10.21
CA LEU A 272 -25.97 -7.54 -11.47
C LEU A 272 -24.46 -7.23 -11.37
N GLY A 273 -24.04 -6.57 -10.27
CA GLY A 273 -22.64 -6.27 -9.99
C GLY A 273 -21.77 -7.53 -9.88
N GLU A 274 -22.23 -8.53 -9.14
CA GLU A 274 -21.54 -9.83 -9.01
C GLU A 274 -21.39 -10.54 -10.36
N MET A 275 -22.44 -10.55 -11.20
CA MET A 275 -22.37 -11.10 -12.55
C MET A 275 -21.35 -10.37 -13.43
N PHE A 276 -21.27 -9.03 -13.34
CA PHE A 276 -20.25 -8.26 -14.05
C PHE A 276 -18.84 -8.61 -13.58
N VAL A 277 -18.61 -8.77 -12.28
CA VAL A 277 -17.31 -9.17 -11.73
C VAL A 277 -16.90 -10.55 -12.23
N LEU A 278 -17.82 -11.53 -12.21
CA LEU A 278 -17.56 -12.88 -12.71
C LEU A 278 -17.28 -12.89 -14.22
N ALA A 279 -18.05 -12.14 -15.01
CA ALA A 279 -17.82 -11.99 -16.45
C ALA A 279 -16.46 -11.36 -16.74
N LEU A 280 -16.09 -10.30 -16.01
CA LEU A 280 -14.79 -9.64 -16.17
C LEU A 280 -13.63 -10.56 -15.76
N ALA A 281 -13.77 -11.32 -14.68
CA ALA A 281 -12.79 -12.32 -14.27
C ALA A 281 -12.59 -13.39 -15.36
N ALA A 282 -13.69 -13.91 -15.93
CA ALA A 282 -13.63 -14.89 -17.01
C ALA A 282 -12.95 -14.32 -18.27
N ILE A 283 -13.29 -13.10 -18.69
CA ILE A 283 -12.65 -12.41 -19.81
C ILE A 283 -11.16 -12.19 -19.53
N GLY A 284 -10.79 -11.77 -18.31
CA GLY A 284 -9.41 -11.57 -17.88
C GLY A 284 -8.58 -12.86 -17.94
N VAL A 285 -9.14 -13.98 -17.48
CA VAL A 285 -8.51 -15.30 -17.59
C VAL A 285 -8.31 -15.70 -19.05
N ILE A 286 -9.33 -15.54 -19.90
CA ILE A 286 -9.22 -15.83 -21.34
C ILE A 286 -8.14 -14.96 -22.00
N ALA A 287 -8.09 -13.66 -21.67
CA ALA A 287 -7.09 -12.74 -22.19
C ALA A 287 -5.67 -13.17 -21.79
N MET A 288 -5.44 -13.49 -20.50
CA MET A 288 -4.14 -13.96 -20.01
C MET A 288 -3.68 -15.27 -20.67
N LEU A 289 -4.61 -16.19 -20.94
CA LEU A 289 -4.29 -17.47 -21.60
C LEU A 289 -3.96 -17.27 -23.10
N LYS A 290 -4.67 -16.39 -23.80
CA LYS A 290 -4.46 -16.13 -25.24
C LYS A 290 -3.23 -15.27 -25.51
N LEU A 291 -3.00 -14.21 -24.73
CA LEU A 291 -1.89 -13.26 -24.96
C LEU A 291 -0.51 -13.89 -24.74
N ARG A 292 -0.42 -14.96 -23.94
CA ARG A 292 0.86 -15.62 -23.62
C ARG A 292 1.46 -16.45 -24.77
N HIS A 293 0.74 -16.61 -25.89
CA HIS A 293 1.22 -17.37 -27.04
C HIS A 293 2.18 -16.58 -27.97
N GLY A 294 2.31 -15.25 -27.81
CA GLY A 294 3.21 -14.44 -28.64
C GLY A 294 4.71 -14.61 -28.35
N GLU A 295 5.10 -15.08 -27.16
CA GLU A 295 6.52 -15.31 -26.83
C GLU A 295 7.08 -16.60 -27.42
N THR A 296 6.23 -17.60 -27.68
CA THR A 296 6.66 -18.88 -28.27
C THR A 296 6.87 -18.76 -29.78
N GLU A 297 6.06 -17.95 -30.48
CA GLU A 297 6.24 -17.66 -31.91
C GLU A 297 7.48 -16.77 -32.17
N GLY A 298 7.76 -15.80 -31.29
CA GLY A 298 8.96 -14.96 -31.40
C GLY A 298 10.27 -15.73 -31.23
N LYS A 299 10.31 -16.76 -30.37
CA LYS A 299 11.49 -17.63 -30.21
C LYS A 299 11.66 -18.64 -31.35
N ALA A 300 10.56 -19.14 -31.92
CA ALA A 300 10.63 -20.02 -33.10
C ALA A 300 11.12 -19.27 -34.35
N ALA A 301 10.68 -18.01 -34.54
CA ALA A 301 11.11 -17.17 -35.66
C ALA A 301 12.59 -16.71 -35.55
N ASP A 302 13.14 -16.61 -34.33
CA ASP A 302 14.54 -16.25 -34.11
C ASP A 302 15.49 -17.46 -34.26
N SER A 303 15.02 -18.67 -33.89
CA SER A 303 15.78 -19.91 -34.15
C SER A 303 15.87 -20.25 -35.64
N ASP A 304 14.83 -19.95 -36.43
CA ASP A 304 14.81 -20.21 -37.89
C ASP A 304 15.69 -19.21 -38.67
N LYS A 305 15.95 -18.03 -38.12
CA LYS A 305 16.91 -17.06 -38.69
C LYS A 305 18.36 -17.38 -38.35
N ALA A 306 18.61 -18.06 -37.23
CA ALA A 306 19.96 -18.48 -36.83
C ALA A 306 20.47 -19.70 -37.62
N SER A 307 19.57 -20.55 -38.16
CA SER A 307 19.95 -21.73 -38.95
C SER A 307 20.20 -21.49 -40.44
N VAL A 308 19.99 -20.26 -40.94
CA VAL A 308 20.06 -19.94 -42.39
C VAL A 308 21.31 -19.14 -42.80
N LYS A 309 22.23 -18.83 -41.88
CA LYS A 309 23.53 -18.20 -42.24
C LYS A 309 24.60 -19.23 -42.62
N GLU A 310 24.61 -19.52 -43.91
CA GLU A 310 25.71 -19.89 -44.83
C GLU A 310 26.81 -20.91 -44.41
N PRO A 311 26.97 -21.98 -45.20
CA PRO A 311 28.21 -22.74 -45.31
C PRO A 311 28.95 -22.37 -46.61
N TYR A 312 29.83 -21.36 -46.60
CA TYR A 312 30.84 -21.18 -47.67
C TYR A 312 32.07 -20.47 -47.12
N ASP A 313 33.04 -21.26 -46.65
CA ASP A 313 34.46 -20.89 -46.64
C ASP A 313 35.18 -21.87 -47.56
N GLY A 314 35.68 -21.33 -48.68
CA GLY A 314 36.54 -21.96 -49.68
C GLY A 314 37.19 -20.86 -50.51
#